data_AF-A0A2V5KAL6-F1
#
_entry.id   AF-A0A2V5KAL6-F1
#
_cell.length_a   1.000
_cell.length_b   1.000
_cell.length_c   1.000
_cell.angle_alpha   90.00
_cell.angle_beta   90.00
_cell.angle_gamma   90.00
#
_symmetry.space_group_name_H-M   'P 1'
#
loop_
_entity.id
_entity.type
_entity.pdbx_description
1 polymer ?
#
loop_
_entity_poly.entity_id
_entity_poly.type
_entity_poly.pdbx_seq_one_letter_code
_entity_poly.pdbx_strand_id
1 'polypeptide(L)'
;MYAKCIVIVMLSELLLTILTVIGAYFGLTFPLSISLGGGGPESGQPAFRAVLPMWMPALSDLNMPYSYLKTNDPSFAPSAIFLAVTWLVQSYARAVYLGALKGAVLREPAAPLRVYGRRYFKPMAQWTAFQLLITFCAVSLFPVIGPLTLVAAIGVYVFSPAPYLVVLYDSSFSWAMTAAPRVFRFIFRRMLAFALFAMLVTGIVSTVVSLPKPLDYYFALLVYSTVGTSLLAEFMRRFVQLLRENGEPVVRFPHDAPSGERTRWRTGIAAVLIVLLPACGAWIATGYPAAAIGRIVQSPPASLPGVSFYSAFSTVLPATDYRYDGYSWGTKPYRIDISLPDMSDGKRPGDIRGSATVVWDVDVEKVIRSGSGSVHHAEAVPATQTVLFRLVRERSEDGSFYYSSRRGFAEIANLRQSSREPLSVEMALSGDGRHLFVLQHPSRFEAEASFRLSRDGRYAVPKASRMNPDDFVYYWFARDLRKNDVFDMLQAKNEYAAFGPNRLDLPLAVALQEADGAMVVRILNSLKASGVKLTVPNMTEREWTERLRGQYEGAELFETLDYLSKTGGQLTYVPAKLPSSGDGSGGKASVPKPEADSDAPESYRLDVPFPHGPITMLYTFNQNRMTELELRLSDH
;
A
#
# COMPACT_ATOMS: atom_id res chain seq x y z
N MET A 1 -23.16 -33.71 8.66
CA MET A 1 -23.28 -33.01 7.36
C MET A 1 -22.85 -31.54 7.45
N TYR A 2 -23.33 -30.75 8.42
CA TYR A 2 -22.97 -29.33 8.57
C TYR A 2 -21.46 -29.03 8.58
N ALA A 3 -20.66 -29.80 9.33
CA ALA A 3 -19.19 -29.64 9.31
C ALA A 3 -18.59 -29.80 7.90
N LYS A 4 -19.14 -30.68 7.06
CA LYS A 4 -18.68 -30.83 5.67
C LYS A 4 -19.07 -29.63 4.81
N CYS A 5 -20.28 -29.09 4.99
CA CYS A 5 -20.71 -27.85 4.31
C CYS A 5 -19.80 -26.67 4.67
N ILE A 6 -19.46 -26.51 5.96
CA ILE A 6 -18.54 -25.47 6.43
C ILE A 6 -17.15 -25.65 5.78
N VAL A 7 -16.62 -26.87 5.75
CA VAL A 7 -15.34 -27.16 5.08
C VAL A 7 -15.38 -26.85 3.59
N ILE A 8 -16.49 -27.13 2.89
CA ILE A 8 -16.65 -26.77 1.47
C ILE A 8 -16.55 -25.25 1.28
N VAL A 9 -17.19 -24.47 2.15
CA VAL A 9 -17.10 -23.01 2.14
C VAL A 9 -15.67 -22.56 2.34
N MET A 10 -15.02 -23.02 3.41
CA MET A 10 -13.65 -22.62 3.71
C MET A 10 -12.67 -23.00 2.61
N LEU A 11 -12.85 -24.17 1.99
CA LEU A 11 -11.97 -24.65 0.92
C LEU A 11 -12.16 -23.87 -0.39
N SER A 12 -13.38 -23.44 -0.71
CA SER A 12 -13.59 -22.56 -1.87
C SER A 12 -12.99 -21.19 -1.64
N GLU A 13 -13.20 -20.59 -0.46
CA GLU A 13 -12.63 -19.28 -0.11
C GLU A 13 -11.10 -19.34 -0.11
N LEU A 14 -10.51 -20.42 0.42
CA LEU A 14 -9.08 -20.67 0.36
C LEU A 14 -8.57 -20.74 -1.09
N LEU A 15 -9.28 -21.45 -1.97
CA LEU A 15 -8.91 -21.55 -3.39
C LEU A 15 -8.99 -20.19 -4.08
N LEU A 16 -10.00 -19.37 -3.77
CA LEU A 16 -10.12 -17.99 -4.27
C LEU A 16 -8.98 -17.11 -3.78
N THR A 17 -8.61 -17.22 -2.51
CA THR A 17 -7.44 -16.54 -1.93
C THR A 17 -6.15 -16.98 -2.62
N ILE A 18 -5.93 -18.26 -2.85
CA ILE A 18 -4.77 -18.77 -3.61
C ILE A 18 -4.74 -18.16 -5.01
N LEU A 19 -5.86 -18.21 -5.74
CA LEU A 19 -5.95 -17.67 -7.09
C LEU A 19 -5.69 -16.16 -7.11
N THR A 20 -6.23 -15.44 -6.13
CA THR A 20 -6.09 -13.98 -6.03
C THR A 20 -4.66 -13.58 -5.69
N VAL A 21 -4.02 -14.25 -4.73
CA VAL A 21 -2.63 -13.99 -4.35
C VAL A 21 -1.67 -14.34 -5.49
N ILE A 22 -1.87 -15.49 -6.14
CA ILE A 22 -1.07 -15.87 -7.31
C ILE A 22 -1.27 -14.83 -8.42
N GLY A 23 -2.50 -14.51 -8.79
CA GLY A 23 -2.70 -13.56 -9.87
C GLY A 23 -2.20 -12.16 -9.51
N ALA A 24 -2.36 -11.68 -8.28
CA ALA A 24 -1.76 -10.42 -7.82
C ALA A 24 -0.23 -10.42 -8.03
N TYR A 25 0.44 -11.51 -7.63
CA TYR A 25 1.87 -11.70 -7.84
C TYR A 25 2.28 -11.71 -9.32
N PHE A 26 1.42 -12.23 -10.20
CA PHE A 26 1.62 -12.24 -11.66
C PHE A 26 1.08 -11.00 -12.38
N GLY A 27 0.53 -10.00 -11.67
CA GLY A 27 -0.01 -8.79 -12.29
C GLY A 27 -1.39 -8.94 -12.93
N LEU A 28 -2.16 -9.92 -12.45
CA LEU A 28 -3.55 -10.16 -12.83
C LEU A 28 -4.45 -9.51 -11.77
N THR A 29 -5.41 -8.73 -12.23
CA THR A 29 -6.25 -7.95 -11.34
C THR A 29 -7.60 -8.63 -11.19
N PHE A 30 -8.04 -8.81 -9.95
CA PHE A 30 -9.30 -9.46 -9.63
C PHE A 30 -10.29 -8.44 -9.08
N PRO A 31 -11.28 -7.99 -9.87
CA PRO A 31 -12.43 -7.31 -9.30
C PRO A 31 -13.38 -8.35 -8.70
N LEU A 32 -12.95 -9.04 -7.64
CA LEU A 32 -13.83 -9.95 -6.87
C LEU A 32 -14.71 -9.16 -5.88
N SER A 33 -14.37 -7.90 -5.60
CA SER A 33 -15.19 -6.94 -4.89
C SER A 33 -15.49 -5.74 -5.78
N ILE A 34 -16.59 -5.80 -6.53
CA ILE A 34 -17.17 -4.58 -7.12
C ILE A 34 -17.78 -3.80 -5.95
N SER A 35 -17.00 -2.91 -5.32
CA SER A 35 -17.58 -1.90 -4.45
C SER A 35 -18.40 -0.97 -5.33
N LEU A 36 -19.73 -1.04 -5.22
CA LEU A 36 -20.64 -0.11 -5.90
C LEU A 36 -20.55 1.33 -5.37
N GLY A 37 -19.64 1.60 -4.42
CA GLY A 37 -19.19 2.95 -4.08
C GLY A 37 -17.78 3.16 -4.62
N GLY A 38 -17.64 4.07 -5.57
CA GLY A 38 -16.36 4.54 -6.06
C GLY A 38 -15.50 5.08 -4.92
N GLY A 39 -14.50 4.31 -4.56
CA GLY A 39 -13.44 4.65 -3.63
C GLY A 39 -12.34 3.65 -3.90
N GLY A 40 -11.11 4.13 -4.11
CA GLY A 40 -9.96 3.25 -4.20
C GLY A 40 -9.87 2.35 -2.96
N PRO A 41 -9.02 1.30 -2.98
CA PRO A 41 -8.84 0.40 -1.84
C PRO A 41 -8.47 1.11 -0.52
N GLU A 42 -8.19 2.42 -0.53
CA GLU A 42 -7.74 3.21 0.62
C GLU A 42 -8.74 4.26 1.12
N SER A 43 -9.83 4.57 0.39
CA SER A 43 -10.85 5.51 0.87
C SER A 43 -12.07 4.79 1.45
N GLY A 44 -12.06 4.62 2.77
CA GLY A 44 -13.27 4.48 3.60
C GLY A 44 -14.15 3.28 3.25
N GLN A 45 -13.65 2.06 3.45
CA GLN A 45 -14.57 0.93 3.55
C GLN A 45 -15.45 1.12 4.80
N PRO A 46 -16.79 0.97 4.70
CA PRO A 46 -17.63 1.03 5.88
C PRO A 46 -17.27 -0.14 6.80
N ALA A 47 -16.80 0.18 8.00
CA ALA A 47 -16.44 -0.80 9.04
C ALA A 47 -17.63 -1.66 9.49
N PHE A 48 -18.86 -1.23 9.19
CA PHE A 48 -20.09 -1.94 9.52
C PHE A 48 -20.83 -2.38 8.24
N ARG A 49 -21.09 -3.68 8.13
CA ARG A 49 -21.88 -4.27 7.04
C ARG A 49 -22.83 -5.35 7.54
N ALA A 50 -24.11 -5.17 7.25
CA ALA A 50 -25.14 -6.15 7.53
C ALA A 50 -25.62 -6.73 6.19
N VAL A 51 -25.24 -7.98 5.90
CA VAL A 51 -25.60 -8.68 4.66
C VAL A 51 -26.42 -9.91 5.00
N LEU A 52 -27.45 -10.18 4.22
CA LEU A 52 -28.23 -11.39 4.39
C LEU A 52 -27.59 -12.53 3.60
N PRO A 53 -27.24 -13.68 4.23
CA PRO A 53 -26.64 -14.81 3.52
C PRO A 53 -27.71 -15.47 2.64
N MET A 54 -27.87 -14.94 1.44
CA MET A 54 -28.80 -15.43 0.41
C MET A 54 -28.19 -16.51 -0.47
N TRP A 55 -26.94 -16.90 -0.20
CA TRP A 55 -26.25 -17.99 -0.86
C TRP A 55 -25.13 -18.50 0.05
N MET A 56 -24.24 -19.31 -0.51
CA MET A 56 -23.04 -19.80 0.14
C MET A 56 -22.21 -18.65 0.75
N PRO A 57 -22.03 -18.59 2.09
CA PRO A 57 -21.34 -17.48 2.75
C PRO A 57 -19.95 -17.25 2.15
N ALA A 58 -19.62 -16.00 1.79
CA ALA A 58 -18.33 -15.65 1.20
C ALA A 58 -17.68 -14.47 1.94
N LEU A 59 -16.35 -14.40 1.96
CA LEU A 59 -15.60 -13.30 2.55
C LEU A 59 -15.93 -11.95 1.90
N SER A 60 -16.24 -11.96 0.61
CA SER A 60 -16.71 -10.77 -0.12
C SER A 60 -18.00 -10.17 0.45
N ASP A 61 -18.86 -10.97 1.10
CA ASP A 61 -20.09 -10.47 1.75
C ASP A 61 -19.74 -9.55 2.94
N LEU A 62 -18.61 -9.80 3.60
CA LEU A 62 -18.04 -8.98 4.67
C LEU A 62 -17.06 -7.92 4.15
N ASN A 63 -16.91 -7.82 2.84
CA ASN A 63 -15.93 -6.94 2.19
C ASN A 63 -14.47 -7.25 2.54
N MET A 64 -14.23 -8.46 3.03
CA MET A 64 -12.89 -8.91 3.35
C MET A 64 -12.08 -9.13 2.07
N PRO A 65 -10.88 -8.55 1.95
CA PRO A 65 -10.03 -8.79 0.81
C PRO A 65 -9.52 -10.22 0.84
N TYR A 66 -9.53 -10.90 -0.32
CA TYR A 66 -8.98 -12.25 -0.47
C TYR A 66 -7.45 -12.30 -0.39
N SER A 67 -6.80 -11.14 -0.54
CA SER A 67 -5.35 -10.92 -0.50
C SER A 67 -5.06 -9.54 0.08
N TYR A 68 -4.04 -9.40 0.91
CA TYR A 68 -3.57 -8.09 1.37
C TYR A 68 -2.59 -7.43 0.41
N LEU A 69 -2.18 -8.12 -0.66
CA LEU A 69 -1.35 -7.54 -1.71
C LEU A 69 -2.19 -6.55 -2.53
N LYS A 70 -1.67 -5.32 -2.70
CA LYS A 70 -2.24 -4.35 -3.65
C LYS A 70 -2.10 -4.87 -5.09
N THR A 71 -3.11 -4.62 -5.90
CA THR A 71 -3.10 -4.92 -7.34
C THR A 71 -3.44 -3.65 -8.12
N ASN A 72 -2.49 -3.14 -8.89
CA ASN A 72 -2.69 -1.98 -9.75
C ASN A 72 -2.70 -2.37 -11.25
N ASP A 73 -3.47 -1.59 -12.02
CA ASP A 73 -3.74 -1.66 -13.47
C ASP A 73 -4.23 -3.02 -14.03
N PRO A 74 -5.55 -3.20 -14.21
CA PRO A 74 -6.12 -4.41 -14.81
C PRO A 74 -5.70 -4.60 -16.27
N SER A 75 -4.90 -5.63 -16.52
CA SER A 75 -4.78 -6.18 -17.87
C SER A 75 -6.06 -6.97 -18.20
N PHE A 76 -6.89 -6.43 -19.10
CA PHE A 76 -8.24 -6.95 -19.35
C PHE A 76 -8.26 -8.43 -19.81
N ALA A 77 -7.39 -8.79 -20.75
CA ALA A 77 -7.42 -10.10 -21.41
C ALA A 77 -7.14 -11.30 -20.46
N PRO A 78 -6.02 -11.33 -19.70
CA PRO A 78 -5.79 -12.45 -18.79
C PRO A 78 -6.73 -12.37 -17.56
N SER A 79 -7.11 -11.17 -17.12
CA SER A 79 -8.08 -11.02 -16.03
C SER A 79 -9.45 -11.64 -16.38
N ALA A 80 -9.90 -11.55 -17.63
CA ALA A 80 -11.16 -12.16 -18.08
C ALA A 80 -11.14 -13.70 -18.02
N ILE A 81 -10.03 -14.33 -18.41
CA ILE A 81 -9.87 -15.80 -18.33
C ILE A 81 -9.92 -16.26 -16.88
N PHE A 82 -9.17 -15.58 -16.00
CA PHE A 82 -9.13 -15.91 -14.58
C PHE A 82 -10.46 -15.66 -13.87
N LEU A 83 -11.18 -14.61 -14.27
CA LEU A 83 -12.53 -14.32 -13.80
C LEU A 83 -13.51 -15.44 -14.19
N ALA A 84 -13.45 -15.92 -15.44
CA ALA A 84 -14.25 -17.06 -15.89
C ALA A 84 -13.96 -18.34 -15.09
N VAL A 85 -12.69 -18.66 -14.84
CA VAL A 85 -12.29 -19.81 -14.00
C VAL A 85 -12.87 -19.67 -12.59
N THR A 86 -12.78 -18.47 -12.01
CA THR A 86 -13.30 -18.16 -10.68
C THR A 86 -14.82 -18.39 -10.60
N TRP A 87 -15.56 -17.95 -11.61
CA TRP A 87 -17.01 -18.17 -11.68
C TRP A 87 -17.37 -19.65 -11.79
N LEU A 88 -16.64 -20.43 -12.59
CA LEU A 88 -16.86 -21.87 -12.71
C LEU A 88 -16.64 -22.58 -11.36
N VAL A 89 -15.56 -22.23 -10.66
CA VAL A 89 -15.25 -22.77 -9.33
C VAL A 89 -16.35 -22.41 -8.33
N GLN A 90 -16.78 -21.15 -8.27
CA GLN A 90 -17.84 -20.71 -7.37
C GLN A 90 -19.19 -21.37 -7.68
N SER A 91 -19.56 -21.49 -8.96
CA SER A 91 -20.79 -22.17 -9.36
C SER A 91 -20.79 -23.65 -8.98
N TYR A 92 -19.65 -24.34 -9.12
CA TYR A 92 -19.51 -25.72 -8.67
C TYR A 92 -19.57 -25.84 -7.15
N ALA A 93 -18.88 -24.97 -6.41
CA ALA A 93 -18.91 -24.94 -4.96
C ALA A 93 -20.34 -24.70 -4.43
N ARG A 94 -21.07 -23.72 -4.98
CA ARG A 94 -22.48 -23.44 -4.67
C ARG A 94 -23.38 -24.66 -4.93
N ALA A 95 -23.19 -25.34 -6.06
CA ALA A 95 -23.93 -26.56 -6.41
C ALA A 95 -23.74 -27.68 -5.38
N VAL A 96 -22.48 -27.96 -5.01
CA VAL A 96 -22.14 -28.97 -4.00
C VAL A 96 -22.69 -28.57 -2.63
N TYR A 97 -22.50 -27.31 -2.24
CA TYR A 97 -22.88 -26.78 -0.94
C TYR A 97 -24.40 -26.81 -0.72
N LEU A 98 -25.19 -26.25 -1.64
CA LEU A 98 -26.66 -26.25 -1.55
C LEU A 98 -27.24 -27.66 -1.64
N GLY A 99 -26.68 -28.53 -2.51
CA GLY A 99 -27.10 -29.93 -2.59
C GLY A 99 -26.83 -30.71 -1.30
N ALA A 100 -25.66 -30.53 -0.68
CA ALA A 100 -25.34 -31.13 0.62
C ALA A 100 -26.23 -30.57 1.74
N LEU A 101 -26.56 -29.27 1.69
CA LEU A 101 -27.44 -28.62 2.65
C LEU A 101 -28.88 -29.12 2.53
N LYS A 102 -29.40 -29.30 1.31
CA LYS A 102 -30.69 -29.99 1.06
C LYS A 102 -30.72 -31.35 1.74
N GLY A 103 -29.70 -32.19 1.50
CA GLY A 103 -29.64 -33.51 2.11
C GLY A 103 -29.66 -33.46 3.64
N ALA A 104 -28.97 -32.49 4.24
CA ALA A 104 -28.98 -32.26 5.68
C ALA A 104 -30.36 -31.78 6.21
N VAL A 105 -31.02 -30.87 5.50
CA VAL A 105 -32.32 -30.29 5.88
C VAL A 105 -33.46 -31.30 5.74
N LEU A 106 -33.46 -32.08 4.66
CA LEU A 106 -34.48 -33.11 4.39
C LEU A 106 -34.19 -34.45 5.10
N ARG A 107 -33.07 -34.56 5.82
CA ARG A 107 -32.59 -35.78 6.50
C ARG A 107 -32.44 -36.97 5.54
N GLU A 108 -31.94 -36.70 4.34
CA GLU A 108 -31.67 -37.71 3.31
C GLU A 108 -30.35 -38.45 3.58
N PRO A 109 -30.20 -39.69 3.06
CA PRO A 109 -28.92 -40.39 3.11
C PRO A 109 -27.82 -39.57 2.43
N ALA A 110 -26.63 -39.57 3.03
CA ALA A 110 -25.51 -38.76 2.58
C ALA A 110 -24.94 -39.27 1.24
N ALA A 111 -25.09 -38.50 0.16
CA ALA A 111 -24.45 -38.79 -1.11
C ALA A 111 -23.01 -38.24 -1.18
N PRO A 112 -22.13 -38.80 -2.05
CA PRO A 112 -20.84 -38.21 -2.34
C PRO A 112 -20.98 -36.79 -2.93
N LEU A 113 -20.15 -35.85 -2.47
CA LEU A 113 -20.21 -34.43 -2.86
C LEU A 113 -20.13 -34.21 -4.38
N ARG A 114 -19.35 -35.04 -5.09
CA ARG A 114 -19.20 -34.99 -6.56
C ARG A 114 -20.53 -35.17 -7.29
N VAL A 115 -21.47 -35.94 -6.72
CA VAL A 115 -22.79 -36.19 -7.32
C VAL A 115 -23.64 -34.92 -7.29
N TYR A 116 -23.70 -34.23 -6.14
CA TYR A 116 -24.40 -32.95 -6.01
C TYR A 116 -23.82 -31.91 -6.98
N GLY A 117 -22.49 -31.82 -7.06
CA GLY A 117 -21.80 -30.94 -8.00
C GLY A 117 -22.19 -31.23 -9.44
N ARG A 118 -22.08 -32.49 -9.90
CA ARG A 118 -22.40 -32.86 -11.29
C ARG A 118 -23.86 -32.54 -11.66
N ARG A 119 -24.81 -32.74 -10.74
CA ARG A 119 -26.24 -32.54 -11.01
C ARG A 119 -26.63 -31.06 -11.03
N TYR A 120 -26.18 -30.28 -10.05
CA TYR A 120 -26.62 -28.89 -9.89
C TYR A 120 -25.68 -27.85 -10.53
N PHE A 121 -24.51 -28.25 -11.04
CA PHE A 121 -23.53 -27.32 -11.62
C PHE A 121 -24.10 -26.49 -12.77
N LYS A 122 -24.73 -27.12 -13.77
CA LYS A 122 -25.26 -26.40 -14.95
C LYS A 122 -26.29 -25.32 -14.56
N PRO A 123 -27.34 -25.63 -13.76
CA PRO A 123 -28.26 -24.60 -13.26
C PRO A 123 -27.57 -23.49 -12.45
N MET A 124 -26.57 -23.83 -11.62
CA MET A 124 -25.84 -22.83 -10.81
C MET A 124 -24.92 -21.95 -11.65
N ALA A 125 -24.34 -22.48 -12.72
CA ALA A 125 -23.59 -21.69 -13.69
C ALA A 125 -24.49 -20.70 -14.44
N GLN A 126 -25.70 -21.14 -14.83
CA GLN A 126 -26.71 -20.26 -15.45
C GLN A 126 -27.16 -19.14 -14.50
N TRP A 127 -27.36 -19.45 -13.22
CA TRP A 127 -27.67 -18.44 -12.20
C TRP A 127 -26.53 -17.42 -12.02
N THR A 128 -25.28 -17.88 -11.90
CA THR A 128 -24.13 -16.97 -11.78
C THR A 128 -23.99 -16.08 -13.03
N ALA A 129 -24.15 -16.64 -14.24
CA ALA A 129 -24.14 -15.86 -15.47
C ALA A 129 -25.26 -14.81 -15.52
N PHE A 130 -26.47 -15.17 -15.07
CA PHE A 130 -27.59 -14.24 -14.95
C PHE A 130 -27.31 -13.11 -13.96
N GLN A 131 -26.78 -13.43 -12.77
CA GLN A 131 -26.37 -12.42 -11.78
C GLN A 131 -25.34 -11.45 -12.37
N LEU A 132 -24.31 -11.97 -13.03
CA LEU A 132 -23.24 -11.17 -13.62
C LEU A 132 -23.74 -10.25 -14.73
N LEU A 133 -24.58 -10.76 -15.62
CA LEU A 133 -25.17 -9.97 -16.69
C LEU A 133 -25.95 -8.79 -16.11
N ILE A 134 -26.76 -9.02 -15.07
CA ILE A 134 -27.52 -7.94 -14.45
C ILE A 134 -26.64 -6.99 -13.66
N THR A 135 -25.66 -7.48 -12.89
CA THR A 135 -24.70 -6.62 -12.20
C THR A 135 -23.92 -5.76 -13.18
N PHE A 136 -23.47 -6.33 -14.30
CA PHE A 136 -22.82 -5.58 -15.38
C PHE A 136 -23.74 -4.50 -15.94
N CYS A 137 -24.97 -4.86 -16.31
CA CYS A 137 -25.96 -3.87 -16.78
C CYS A 137 -26.22 -2.79 -15.72
N ALA A 138 -26.36 -3.14 -14.45
CA ALA A 138 -26.60 -2.20 -13.37
C ALA A 138 -25.43 -1.24 -13.17
N VAL A 139 -24.18 -1.74 -13.16
CA VAL A 139 -22.97 -0.92 -13.02
C VAL A 139 -22.78 -0.01 -14.24
N SER A 140 -22.97 -0.52 -15.46
CA SER A 140 -22.84 0.27 -16.69
C SER A 140 -23.91 1.37 -16.81
N LEU A 141 -25.11 1.13 -16.27
CA LEU A 141 -26.21 2.11 -16.30
C LEU A 141 -26.21 3.06 -15.10
N PHE A 142 -25.46 2.78 -14.03
CA PHE A 142 -25.42 3.58 -12.80
C PHE A 142 -25.08 5.06 -13.04
N PRO A 143 -24.07 5.41 -13.86
CA PRO A 143 -23.73 6.80 -14.13
C PRO A 143 -24.82 7.55 -14.90
N VAL A 144 -25.65 6.83 -15.65
CA VAL A 144 -26.64 7.40 -16.58
C VAL A 144 -28.02 7.53 -15.90
N ILE A 145 -28.42 6.54 -15.10
CA ILE A 145 -29.78 6.42 -14.57
C ILE A 145 -29.77 5.90 -13.12
N GLY A 146 -28.93 6.48 -12.26
CA GLY A 146 -28.68 6.06 -10.87
C GLY A 146 -29.89 5.46 -10.12
N PRO A 147 -31.04 6.15 -9.99
CA PRO A 147 -32.22 5.61 -9.29
C PRO A 147 -32.78 4.31 -9.90
N LEU A 148 -32.68 4.15 -11.22
CA LEU A 148 -33.17 2.98 -11.94
C LEU A 148 -32.33 1.73 -11.67
N THR A 149 -31.05 1.91 -11.34
CA THR A 149 -30.18 0.79 -10.96
C THR A 149 -30.53 0.20 -9.60
N LEU A 150 -31.03 1.02 -8.67
CA LEU A 150 -31.59 0.54 -7.40
C LEU A 150 -32.84 -0.33 -7.67
N VAL A 151 -33.69 0.10 -8.60
CA VAL A 151 -34.85 -0.70 -9.04
C VAL A 151 -34.42 -2.02 -9.69
N ALA A 152 -33.38 -2.00 -10.53
CA ALA A 152 -32.81 -3.21 -11.12
C ALA A 152 -32.23 -4.16 -10.05
N ALA A 153 -31.52 -3.65 -9.05
CA ALA A 153 -31.00 -4.43 -7.93
C ALA A 153 -32.13 -5.06 -7.09
N ILE A 154 -33.20 -4.31 -6.82
CA ILE A 154 -34.42 -4.85 -6.20
C ILE A 154 -35.05 -5.93 -7.09
N GLY A 155 -35.06 -5.73 -8.40
CA GLY A 155 -35.53 -6.71 -9.38
C GLY A 155 -34.76 -8.03 -9.29
N VAL A 156 -33.43 -8.01 -9.19
CA VAL A 156 -32.60 -9.21 -8.97
C VAL A 156 -32.97 -9.91 -7.66
N TYR A 157 -33.22 -9.13 -6.61
CA TYR A 157 -33.57 -9.68 -5.30
C TYR A 157 -34.86 -10.51 -5.33
N VAL A 158 -35.83 -10.16 -6.18
CA VAL A 158 -37.06 -10.96 -6.38
C VAL A 158 -36.76 -12.36 -6.94
N PHE A 159 -35.68 -12.52 -7.70
CA PHE A 159 -35.26 -13.81 -8.26
C PHE A 159 -34.34 -14.61 -7.33
N SER A 160 -33.93 -14.05 -6.19
CA SER A 160 -33.03 -14.71 -5.23
C SER A 160 -33.47 -16.10 -4.71
N PRO A 161 -34.76 -16.50 -4.71
CA PRO A 161 -35.14 -17.88 -4.37
C PRO A 161 -34.77 -18.94 -5.42
N ALA A 162 -34.49 -18.53 -6.67
CA ALA A 162 -34.24 -19.45 -7.78
C ALA A 162 -33.21 -20.57 -7.49
N PRO A 163 -32.00 -20.30 -6.96
CA PRO A 163 -31.04 -21.36 -6.64
C PRO A 163 -31.57 -22.38 -5.62
N TYR A 164 -32.41 -21.97 -4.68
CA TYR A 164 -33.03 -22.88 -3.71
C TYR A 164 -34.11 -23.75 -4.36
N LEU A 165 -34.92 -23.17 -5.24
CA LEU A 165 -35.95 -23.89 -5.97
C LEU A 165 -35.34 -24.96 -6.89
N VAL A 166 -34.26 -24.63 -7.60
CA VAL A 166 -33.50 -25.60 -8.40
C VAL A 166 -33.13 -26.83 -7.58
N VAL A 167 -32.59 -26.62 -6.39
CA VAL A 167 -32.07 -27.73 -5.56
C VAL A 167 -33.20 -28.49 -4.88
N LEU A 168 -34.19 -27.80 -4.30
CA LEU A 168 -35.28 -28.41 -3.56
C LEU A 168 -36.23 -29.22 -4.46
N TYR A 169 -36.58 -28.69 -5.64
CA TYR A 169 -37.45 -29.37 -6.61
C TYR A 169 -36.69 -30.21 -7.62
N ASP A 170 -35.36 -30.15 -7.63
CA ASP A 170 -34.53 -30.78 -8.64
C ASP A 170 -34.93 -30.37 -10.07
N SER A 171 -35.13 -29.06 -10.25
CA SER A 171 -35.70 -28.49 -11.46
C SER A 171 -34.67 -27.79 -12.35
N SER A 172 -35.07 -27.46 -13.57
CA SER A 172 -34.25 -26.67 -14.48
C SER A 172 -34.21 -25.19 -14.06
N PHE A 173 -33.14 -24.49 -14.44
CA PHE A 173 -32.99 -23.05 -14.18
C PHE A 173 -34.18 -22.22 -14.70
N SER A 174 -34.66 -22.54 -15.90
CA SER A 174 -35.78 -21.82 -16.53
C SER A 174 -37.05 -21.90 -15.70
N TRP A 175 -37.40 -23.08 -15.19
CA TRP A 175 -38.55 -23.24 -14.30
C TRP A 175 -38.37 -22.50 -12.98
N ALA A 176 -37.18 -22.57 -12.38
CA ALA A 176 -36.90 -21.88 -11.12
C ALA A 176 -37.02 -20.35 -11.25
N MET A 177 -36.58 -19.78 -12.39
CA MET A 177 -36.68 -18.35 -12.67
C MET A 177 -38.13 -17.86 -12.83
N THR A 178 -39.00 -18.66 -13.45
CA THR A 178 -40.43 -18.30 -13.59
C THR A 178 -41.20 -18.45 -12.28
N ALA A 179 -40.83 -19.44 -11.45
CA ALA A 179 -41.45 -19.66 -10.15
C ALA A 179 -40.97 -18.68 -9.06
N ALA A 180 -39.72 -18.19 -9.15
CA ALA A 180 -39.07 -17.41 -8.09
C ALA A 180 -39.87 -16.15 -7.65
N PRO A 181 -40.40 -15.28 -8.54
CA PRO A 181 -41.13 -14.08 -8.11
C PRO A 181 -42.40 -14.38 -7.31
N ARG A 182 -43.15 -15.42 -7.72
CA ARG A 182 -44.36 -15.87 -7.03
C ARG A 182 -44.03 -16.37 -5.63
N VAL A 183 -43.02 -17.22 -5.54
CA VAL A 183 -42.55 -17.80 -4.27
C VAL A 183 -41.98 -16.69 -3.36
N PHE A 184 -41.21 -15.76 -3.91
CA PHE A 184 -40.65 -14.62 -3.18
C PHE A 184 -41.76 -13.79 -2.52
N ARG A 185 -42.80 -13.41 -3.27
CA ARG A 185 -43.92 -12.60 -2.73
C ARG A 185 -44.63 -13.29 -1.56
N PHE A 186 -44.79 -14.61 -1.62
CA PHE A 186 -45.39 -15.40 -0.55
C PHE A 186 -44.51 -15.48 0.70
N ILE A 187 -43.21 -15.70 0.51
CA ILE A 187 -42.27 -16.01 1.59
C ILE A 187 -41.69 -14.75 2.24
N PHE A 188 -41.57 -13.64 1.51
CA PHE A 188 -40.89 -12.42 1.95
C PHE A 188 -41.40 -11.91 3.31
N ARG A 189 -42.72 -11.76 3.48
CA ARG A 189 -43.31 -11.28 4.74
C ARG A 189 -43.03 -12.23 5.91
N ARG A 190 -43.08 -13.54 5.68
CA ARG A 190 -42.88 -14.55 6.72
C ARG A 190 -41.42 -14.73 7.10
N MET A 191 -40.50 -14.43 6.19
CA MET A 191 -39.06 -14.49 6.41
C MET A 191 -38.44 -13.16 6.85
N LEU A 192 -39.20 -12.06 6.88
CA LEU A 192 -38.67 -10.72 7.20
C LEU A 192 -38.01 -10.67 8.59
N ALA A 193 -38.62 -11.25 9.62
CA ALA A 193 -38.03 -11.27 10.96
C ALA A 193 -36.72 -12.08 11.00
N PHE A 194 -36.68 -13.21 10.28
CA PHE A 194 -35.46 -14.00 10.13
C PHE A 194 -34.39 -13.24 9.34
N ALA A 195 -34.79 -12.49 8.32
CA ALA A 195 -33.92 -11.65 7.51
C ALA A 195 -33.25 -10.56 8.35
N LEU A 196 -34.02 -9.84 9.16
CA LEU A 196 -33.49 -8.82 10.09
C LEU A 196 -32.55 -9.44 11.12
N PHE A 197 -32.89 -10.62 11.65
CA PHE A 197 -32.00 -11.35 12.56
C PHE A 197 -30.70 -11.77 11.87
N ALA A 198 -30.77 -12.31 10.65
CA ALA A 198 -29.59 -12.68 9.89
C ALA A 198 -28.71 -11.45 9.61
N MET A 199 -29.30 -10.33 9.22
CA MET A 199 -28.58 -9.05 9.05
C MET A 199 -27.93 -8.55 10.33
N LEU A 200 -28.60 -8.66 11.48
CA LEU A 200 -28.02 -8.29 12.77
C LEU A 200 -26.81 -9.18 13.10
N VAL A 201 -26.95 -10.49 12.93
CA VAL A 201 -25.89 -11.46 13.19
C VAL A 201 -24.70 -11.23 12.26
N THR A 202 -24.91 -11.02 10.97
CA THR A 202 -23.82 -10.70 10.04
C THR A 202 -23.21 -9.34 10.33
N GLY A 203 -24.01 -8.35 10.76
CA GLY A 203 -23.52 -7.07 11.26
C GLY A 203 -22.57 -7.20 12.45
N ILE A 204 -22.90 -8.08 13.41
CA ILE A 204 -22.01 -8.40 14.53
C ILE A 204 -20.72 -9.06 14.03
N VAL A 205 -20.82 -10.05 13.13
CA VAL A 205 -19.63 -10.72 12.56
C VAL A 205 -18.75 -9.76 11.76
N SER A 206 -19.32 -8.79 11.06
CA SER A 206 -18.55 -7.77 10.33
C SER A 206 -17.66 -6.91 11.22
N THR A 207 -17.95 -6.79 12.52
CA THR A 207 -17.06 -6.07 13.46
C THR A 207 -15.67 -6.71 13.59
N VAL A 208 -15.54 -7.99 13.21
CA VAL A 208 -14.27 -8.75 13.16
C VAL A 208 -13.24 -8.10 12.22
N VAL A 209 -13.67 -7.29 11.25
CA VAL A 209 -12.78 -6.47 10.39
C VAL A 209 -11.88 -5.54 11.21
N SER A 210 -12.24 -5.23 12.45
CA SER A 210 -11.44 -4.38 13.35
C SER A 210 -10.25 -5.11 13.99
N LEU A 211 -10.12 -6.43 13.83
CA LEU A 211 -8.98 -7.17 14.37
C LEU A 211 -7.69 -6.88 13.58
N PRO A 212 -6.51 -7.01 14.21
CA PRO A 212 -5.24 -6.91 13.50
C PRO A 212 -5.09 -7.96 12.41
N LYS A 213 -4.52 -7.59 11.26
CA LYS A 213 -4.20 -8.55 10.19
C LYS A 213 -3.15 -9.57 10.66
N PRO A 214 -3.28 -10.87 10.30
CA PRO A 214 -4.33 -11.49 9.49
C PRO A 214 -5.43 -12.17 10.34
N LEU A 215 -5.55 -11.82 11.62
CA LEU A 215 -6.52 -12.46 12.53
C LEU A 215 -7.95 -12.16 12.10
N ASP A 216 -8.19 -10.95 11.61
CA ASP A 216 -9.41 -10.52 10.94
C ASP A 216 -9.87 -11.54 9.87
N TYR A 217 -9.00 -11.94 8.94
CA TYR A 217 -9.31 -12.95 7.92
C TYR A 217 -9.62 -14.32 8.55
N TYR A 218 -8.77 -14.76 9.49
CA TYR A 218 -8.95 -16.05 10.16
C TYR A 218 -10.32 -16.14 10.85
N PHE A 219 -10.65 -15.14 11.67
CA PHE A 219 -11.90 -15.09 12.41
C PHE A 219 -13.09 -14.88 11.49
N ALA A 220 -12.98 -14.03 10.47
CA ALA A 220 -14.04 -13.83 9.50
C ALA A 220 -14.36 -15.15 8.78
N LEU A 221 -13.37 -15.85 8.25
CA LEU A 221 -13.61 -17.11 7.55
C LEU A 221 -14.16 -18.19 8.49
N LEU A 222 -13.68 -18.27 9.73
CA LEU A 222 -14.15 -19.22 10.73
C LEU A 222 -15.60 -18.94 11.18
N VAL A 223 -15.85 -17.73 11.67
CA VAL A 223 -17.12 -17.34 12.28
C VAL A 223 -18.18 -17.17 11.20
N TYR A 224 -17.88 -16.52 10.07
CA TYR A 224 -18.87 -16.29 9.03
C TYR A 224 -19.26 -17.56 8.30
N SER A 225 -18.31 -18.46 8.00
CA SER A 225 -18.65 -19.74 7.37
C SER A 225 -19.53 -20.61 8.27
N THR A 226 -19.27 -20.62 9.57
CA THR A 226 -20.04 -21.42 10.54
C THR A 226 -21.43 -20.83 10.79
N VAL A 227 -21.50 -19.54 11.09
CA VAL A 227 -22.75 -18.81 11.34
C VAL A 227 -23.60 -18.71 10.08
N GLY A 228 -22.99 -18.34 8.95
CA GLY A 228 -23.67 -18.25 7.66
C GLY A 228 -24.21 -19.59 7.19
N THR A 229 -23.46 -20.69 7.37
CA THR A 229 -23.99 -22.04 7.04
C THR A 229 -25.17 -22.41 7.94
N SER A 230 -25.13 -22.04 9.22
CA SER A 230 -26.22 -22.30 10.16
C SER A 230 -27.46 -21.48 9.85
N LEU A 231 -27.31 -20.19 9.55
CA LEU A 231 -28.39 -19.31 9.11
C LEU A 231 -29.00 -19.84 7.81
N LEU A 232 -28.18 -20.26 6.85
CA LEU A 232 -28.71 -20.77 5.58
C LEU A 232 -29.42 -22.12 5.73
N ALA A 233 -28.90 -23.01 6.60
CA ALA A 233 -29.58 -24.26 6.94
C ALA A 233 -30.98 -24.00 7.50
N GLU A 234 -31.07 -23.03 8.42
CA GLU A 234 -32.32 -22.67 9.08
C GLU A 234 -33.28 -21.97 8.12
N PHE A 235 -32.77 -21.09 7.25
CA PHE A 235 -33.52 -20.52 6.14
C PHE A 235 -34.11 -21.63 5.27
N MET A 236 -33.30 -22.59 4.81
CA MET A 236 -33.78 -23.70 3.99
C MET A 236 -34.82 -24.57 4.70
N ARG A 237 -34.68 -24.82 6.01
CA ARG A 237 -35.70 -25.54 6.79
C ARG A 237 -37.03 -24.82 6.81
N ARG A 238 -37.01 -23.52 7.13
CA ARG A 238 -38.22 -22.68 7.16
C ARG A 238 -38.83 -22.55 5.76
N PHE A 239 -37.99 -22.40 4.75
CA PHE A 239 -38.40 -22.37 3.35
C PHE A 239 -39.13 -23.66 2.94
N VAL A 240 -38.58 -24.83 3.29
CA VAL A 240 -39.23 -26.13 3.05
C VAL A 240 -40.55 -26.26 3.80
N GLN A 241 -40.65 -25.79 5.05
CA GLN A 241 -41.91 -25.79 5.81
C GLN A 241 -42.98 -24.95 5.11
N LEU A 242 -42.63 -23.73 4.69
CA LEU A 242 -43.53 -22.83 3.98
C LEU A 242 -43.99 -23.38 2.61
N LEU A 243 -43.09 -24.06 1.88
CA LEU A 243 -43.46 -24.70 0.61
C LEU A 243 -44.45 -25.86 0.83
N ARG A 244 -44.25 -26.66 1.89
CA ARG A 244 -45.18 -27.75 2.24
C ARG A 244 -46.55 -27.25 2.65
N GLU A 245 -46.61 -26.17 3.42
CA GLU A 245 -47.87 -25.49 3.79
C GLU A 245 -48.66 -25.03 2.56
N ASN A 246 -47.97 -24.72 1.45
CA ASN A 246 -48.57 -24.30 0.20
C ASN A 246 -48.89 -25.47 -0.76
N GLY A 247 -48.80 -26.73 -0.29
CA GLY A 247 -49.14 -27.92 -1.06
C GLY A 247 -48.12 -28.31 -2.14
N GLU A 248 -46.92 -27.71 -2.12
CA GLU A 248 -45.92 -27.98 -3.15
C GLU A 248 -45.06 -29.21 -2.80
N PRO A 249 -44.85 -30.15 -3.75
CA PRO A 249 -44.09 -31.37 -3.49
C PRO A 249 -42.58 -31.11 -3.46
N VAL A 250 -41.93 -31.48 -2.35
CA VAL A 250 -40.45 -31.48 -2.25
C VAL A 250 -39.91 -32.85 -2.63
N VAL A 251 -39.09 -32.90 -3.68
CA VAL A 251 -38.55 -34.17 -4.23
C VAL A 251 -37.41 -34.68 -3.36
N ARG A 252 -37.61 -35.90 -2.81
CA ARG A 252 -36.54 -36.61 -2.10
C ARG A 252 -35.60 -37.29 -3.05
N PHE A 253 -34.30 -37.20 -2.78
CA PHE A 253 -33.28 -37.83 -3.60
C PHE A 253 -33.12 -39.33 -3.25
N PRO A 254 -33.39 -40.27 -4.17
CA PRO A 254 -33.13 -41.68 -3.92
C PRO A 254 -31.65 -41.96 -4.12
N HIS A 255 -30.94 -42.29 -3.05
CA HIS A 255 -29.56 -42.80 -3.10
C HIS A 255 -29.38 -43.94 -2.11
N ASP A 256 -28.68 -44.98 -2.56
CA ASP A 256 -28.23 -46.07 -1.72
C ASP A 256 -27.16 -45.54 -0.75
N ALA A 257 -27.43 -45.68 0.54
CA ALA A 257 -26.54 -45.19 1.59
C ALA A 257 -25.25 -46.05 1.60
N PRO A 258 -24.05 -45.45 1.53
CA PRO A 258 -22.83 -46.19 1.83
C PRO A 258 -22.86 -46.63 3.31
N SER A 259 -22.54 -47.91 3.56
CA SER A 259 -22.68 -48.57 4.85
C SER A 259 -21.88 -47.92 6.00
N GLY A 260 -22.61 -47.58 7.07
CA GLY A 260 -22.25 -47.79 8.48
C GLY A 260 -21.00 -47.14 9.09
N GLU A 261 -19.80 -47.67 8.85
CA GLU A 261 -18.79 -47.72 9.91
C GLU A 261 -17.66 -46.67 9.85
N ARG A 262 -17.58 -45.87 8.78
CA ARG A 262 -16.50 -44.87 8.59
C ARG A 262 -16.84 -43.44 9.04
N THR A 263 -17.84 -43.25 9.91
CA THR A 263 -18.44 -41.93 10.21
C THR A 263 -17.69 -41.09 11.25
N ARG A 264 -17.08 -41.69 12.28
CA ARG A 264 -16.42 -40.93 13.37
C ARG A 264 -15.12 -40.25 12.93
N TRP A 265 -14.20 -40.97 12.29
CA TRP A 265 -12.92 -40.41 11.82
C TRP A 265 -13.11 -39.29 10.79
N ARG A 266 -14.07 -39.44 9.86
CA ARG A 266 -14.42 -38.41 8.86
C ARG A 266 -14.95 -37.13 9.50
N THR A 267 -15.64 -37.25 10.63
CA THR A 267 -16.16 -36.09 11.37
C THR A 267 -15.03 -35.41 12.14
N GLY A 268 -14.11 -36.18 12.73
CA GLY A 268 -12.89 -35.66 13.34
C GLY A 268 -12.01 -34.87 12.36
N ILE A 269 -11.78 -35.41 11.15
CA ILE A 269 -11.03 -34.70 10.10
C ILE A 269 -11.73 -33.39 9.72
N ALA A 270 -13.05 -33.41 9.54
CA ALA A 270 -13.79 -32.20 9.21
C ALA A 270 -13.66 -31.13 10.32
N ALA A 271 -13.68 -31.52 11.60
CA ALA A 271 -13.46 -30.60 12.70
C ALA A 271 -12.05 -29.98 12.70
N VAL A 272 -11.03 -30.79 12.43
CA VAL A 272 -9.65 -30.31 12.30
C VAL A 272 -9.50 -29.35 11.11
N LEU A 273 -10.10 -29.67 9.97
CA LEU A 273 -10.08 -28.81 8.77
C LEU A 273 -10.77 -27.46 9.01
N ILE A 274 -11.83 -27.41 9.82
CA ILE A 274 -12.52 -26.14 10.15
C ILE A 274 -11.58 -25.15 10.84
N VAL A 275 -10.58 -25.64 11.59
CA VAL A 275 -9.59 -24.79 12.27
C VAL A 275 -8.38 -24.52 11.37
N LEU A 276 -7.90 -25.53 10.65
CA LEU A 276 -6.70 -25.41 9.82
C LEU A 276 -6.90 -24.60 8.53
N LEU A 277 -8.06 -24.73 7.86
CA LEU A 277 -8.29 -24.03 6.60
C LEU A 277 -8.26 -22.51 6.74
N PRO A 278 -8.89 -21.89 7.77
CA PRO A 278 -8.74 -20.47 8.02
C PRO A 278 -7.31 -20.04 8.32
N ALA A 279 -6.54 -20.86 9.04
CA ALA A 279 -5.12 -20.56 9.32
C ALA A 279 -4.29 -20.57 8.03
N CYS A 280 -4.50 -21.57 7.17
CA CYS A 280 -3.89 -21.62 5.84
C CYS A 280 -4.28 -20.43 4.98
N GLY A 281 -5.57 -20.05 4.98
CA GLY A 281 -6.08 -18.91 4.20
C GLY A 281 -5.47 -17.59 4.66
N ALA A 282 -5.43 -17.36 5.97
CA ALA A 282 -4.78 -16.18 6.56
C ALA A 282 -3.28 -16.12 6.19
N TRP A 283 -2.57 -17.25 6.26
CA TRP A 283 -1.17 -17.32 5.86
C TRP A 283 -0.97 -17.04 4.36
N ILE A 284 -1.82 -17.57 3.48
CA ILE A 284 -1.73 -17.34 2.04
C ILE A 284 -2.10 -15.90 1.68
N ALA A 285 -3.13 -15.32 2.30
CA ALA A 285 -3.59 -13.95 2.06
C ALA A 285 -2.51 -12.89 2.30
N THR A 286 -1.52 -13.19 3.16
CA THR A 286 -0.34 -12.32 3.37
C THR A 286 0.73 -12.39 2.28
N GLY A 287 0.63 -13.33 1.33
CA GLY A 287 1.55 -13.46 0.21
C GLY A 287 2.81 -14.31 0.45
N TYR A 288 3.02 -14.86 1.65
CA TYR A 288 4.18 -15.73 1.96
C TYR A 288 4.44 -16.87 0.94
N PRO A 289 3.44 -17.63 0.47
CA PRO A 289 3.70 -18.67 -0.51
C PRO A 289 4.18 -18.11 -1.86
N ALA A 290 3.69 -16.94 -2.27
CA ALA A 290 4.17 -16.27 -3.49
C ALA A 290 5.64 -15.82 -3.32
N ALA A 291 6.02 -15.35 -2.13
CA ALA A 291 7.40 -15.07 -1.77
C ALA A 291 8.30 -16.31 -1.93
N ALA A 292 7.83 -17.47 -1.45
CA ALA A 292 8.57 -18.73 -1.54
C ALA A 292 8.78 -19.19 -2.98
N ILE A 293 7.77 -19.05 -3.85
CA ILE A 293 7.89 -19.31 -5.29
C ILE A 293 8.93 -18.37 -5.91
N GLY A 294 8.91 -17.08 -5.56
CA GLY A 294 9.92 -16.11 -6.00
C GLY A 294 11.35 -16.55 -5.66
N ARG A 295 11.58 -17.01 -4.42
CA ARG A 295 12.90 -17.49 -3.98
C ARG A 295 13.41 -18.73 -4.71
N ILE A 296 12.51 -19.61 -5.16
CA ILE A 296 12.90 -20.83 -5.89
C ILE A 296 13.23 -20.50 -7.35
N VAL A 297 12.50 -19.55 -7.94
CA VAL A 297 12.61 -19.22 -9.37
C VAL A 297 13.73 -18.23 -9.65
N GLN A 298 14.15 -17.45 -8.65
CA GLN A 298 15.09 -16.34 -8.84
C GLN A 298 16.48 -16.64 -8.27
N SER A 299 17.45 -15.85 -8.73
CA SER A 299 18.83 -15.89 -8.26
C SER A 299 18.92 -15.78 -6.73
N PRO A 300 20.00 -16.30 -6.10
CA PRO A 300 20.22 -16.10 -4.68
C PRO A 300 20.19 -14.60 -4.35
N PRO A 301 19.56 -14.21 -3.22
CA PRO A 301 19.44 -12.81 -2.85
C PRO A 301 20.84 -12.20 -2.65
N ALA A 302 21.05 -11.03 -3.25
CA ALA A 302 22.22 -10.22 -3.00
C ALA A 302 21.94 -9.30 -1.81
N SER A 303 22.88 -9.24 -0.87
CA SER A 303 22.83 -8.27 0.22
C SER A 303 23.38 -6.93 -0.27
N LEU A 304 22.55 -5.91 -0.28
CA LEU A 304 22.93 -4.55 -0.65
C LEU A 304 22.97 -3.68 0.60
N PRO A 305 24.12 -3.04 0.92
CA PRO A 305 24.16 -2.03 1.96
C PRO A 305 23.38 -0.78 1.51
N GLY A 306 22.97 0.02 2.48
CA GLY A 306 22.28 1.27 2.17
C GLY A 306 22.41 2.35 3.23
N VAL A 307 21.90 3.51 2.87
CA VAL A 307 21.78 4.70 3.72
C VAL A 307 20.32 5.14 3.75
N SER A 308 19.90 5.82 4.82
CA SER A 308 18.61 6.50 4.82
C SER A 308 18.79 7.97 4.56
N PHE A 309 17.76 8.62 4.02
CA PHE A 309 17.70 10.06 3.86
C PHE A 309 16.26 10.53 3.83
N TYR A 310 16.05 11.76 4.25
CA TYR A 310 14.72 12.34 4.31
C TYR A 310 14.80 13.87 4.19
N SER A 311 13.73 14.45 3.66
CA SER A 311 13.59 15.89 3.50
C SER A 311 12.98 16.47 4.77
N ALA A 312 13.81 16.71 5.78
CA ALA A 312 13.40 17.23 7.09
C ALA A 312 12.91 18.70 7.01
N PHE A 313 12.40 19.24 8.12
CA PHE A 313 12.08 20.66 8.26
C PHE A 313 13.34 21.55 8.30
N SER A 314 14.19 21.49 7.28
CA SER A 314 15.41 22.28 7.16
C SER A 314 15.14 23.79 7.22
N THR A 315 16.12 24.57 7.66
CA THR A 315 15.98 26.05 7.76
C THR A 315 15.79 26.73 6.39
N VAL A 316 16.26 26.11 5.30
CA VAL A 316 16.08 26.63 3.93
C VAL A 316 14.64 26.48 3.41
N LEU A 317 13.91 25.49 3.91
CA LEU A 317 12.56 25.18 3.45
C LEU A 317 11.56 26.34 3.68
N PRO A 318 11.38 26.86 4.90
CA PRO A 318 10.51 28.03 5.11
C PRO A 318 11.10 29.31 4.51
N ALA A 319 12.43 29.42 4.36
CA ALA A 319 13.07 30.60 3.76
C ALA A 319 12.80 30.74 2.25
N THR A 320 12.44 29.64 1.58
CA THR A 320 12.19 29.59 0.13
C THR A 320 10.73 29.35 -0.23
N ASP A 321 9.80 29.62 0.69
CA ASP A 321 8.37 29.32 0.53
C ASP A 321 8.12 27.85 0.15
N TYR A 322 8.87 26.93 0.77
CA TYR A 322 8.80 25.47 0.56
C TYR A 322 9.13 25.03 -0.87
N ARG A 323 10.08 25.71 -1.52
CA ARG A 323 10.50 25.42 -2.91
C ARG A 323 11.93 24.86 -3.03
N TYR A 324 12.72 24.94 -1.97
CA TYR A 324 14.03 24.29 -1.88
C TYR A 324 14.18 23.61 -0.53
N ASP A 325 14.44 22.31 -0.53
CA ASP A 325 14.66 21.48 0.64
C ASP A 325 16.11 20.99 0.71
N GLY A 326 16.66 20.87 1.92
CA GLY A 326 17.90 20.13 2.19
C GLY A 326 17.59 18.73 2.73
N TYR A 327 18.56 17.82 2.64
CA TYR A 327 18.38 16.43 3.11
C TYR A 327 19.21 16.14 4.35
N SER A 328 18.63 15.33 5.24
CA SER A 328 19.32 14.72 6.37
C SER A 328 19.60 13.26 6.03
N TRP A 329 20.80 12.75 6.34
CA TRP A 329 21.23 11.40 6.00
C TRP A 329 21.43 10.55 7.26
N GLY A 330 20.92 9.33 7.24
CA GLY A 330 21.16 8.31 8.27
C GLY A 330 22.18 7.27 7.79
N THR A 331 23.23 7.08 8.58
CA THR A 331 24.38 6.21 8.27
C THR A 331 24.41 4.92 9.10
N LYS A 332 23.28 4.55 9.73
CA LYS A 332 23.13 3.25 10.39
C LYS A 332 23.33 2.11 9.37
N PRO A 333 23.68 0.89 9.82
CA PRO A 333 23.97 -0.24 8.92
C PRO A 333 22.68 -0.84 8.33
N TYR A 334 21.99 -0.07 7.50
CA TYR A 334 20.83 -0.52 6.75
C TYR A 334 21.26 -1.52 5.67
N ARG A 335 20.43 -2.55 5.46
CA ARG A 335 20.69 -3.56 4.43
C ARG A 335 19.40 -4.09 3.83
N ILE A 336 19.47 -4.52 2.58
CA ILE A 336 18.41 -5.25 1.92
C ILE A 336 18.96 -6.50 1.25
N ASP A 337 18.38 -7.65 1.57
CA ASP A 337 18.62 -8.91 0.88
C ASP A 337 17.55 -9.07 -0.19
N ILE A 338 17.91 -8.81 -1.45
CA ILE A 338 16.97 -8.79 -2.57
C ILE A 338 17.50 -9.63 -3.72
N SER A 339 16.61 -10.37 -4.36
CA SER A 339 16.91 -11.05 -5.62
C SER A 339 16.50 -10.16 -6.79
N LEU A 340 17.49 -9.70 -7.55
CA LEU A 340 17.30 -8.94 -8.78
C LEU A 340 17.80 -9.76 -9.98
N PRO A 341 17.13 -9.69 -11.14
CA PRO A 341 17.64 -10.29 -12.36
C PRO A 341 18.95 -9.61 -12.77
N ASP A 342 19.82 -10.35 -13.44
CA ASP A 342 21.04 -9.76 -13.98
C ASP A 342 20.72 -8.87 -15.19
N MET A 343 21.03 -7.59 -15.06
CA MET A 343 20.75 -6.55 -16.04
C MET A 343 22.00 -6.16 -16.84
N SER A 344 23.18 -6.74 -16.54
CA SER A 344 24.45 -6.37 -17.19
C SER A 344 24.49 -6.69 -18.69
N ASP A 345 23.76 -7.73 -19.13
CA ASP A 345 23.71 -8.17 -20.53
C ASP A 345 22.80 -7.30 -21.43
N GLY A 346 22.25 -6.20 -20.90
CA GLY A 346 21.24 -5.41 -21.61
C GLY A 346 19.86 -6.08 -21.67
N LYS A 347 19.66 -7.21 -21.00
CA LYS A 347 18.35 -7.81 -20.76
C LYS A 347 17.52 -6.82 -19.92
N ARG A 348 16.33 -6.48 -20.41
CA ARG A 348 15.42 -5.52 -19.77
C ARG A 348 14.03 -6.14 -19.65
N PRO A 349 13.75 -6.90 -18.58
CA PRO A 349 12.44 -7.50 -18.37
C PRO A 349 11.33 -6.45 -18.32
N GLY A 350 10.10 -6.83 -18.65
CA GLY A 350 8.94 -5.94 -18.55
C GLY A 350 8.55 -5.63 -17.10
N ASP A 351 8.73 -6.61 -16.22
CA ASP A 351 8.52 -6.49 -14.78
C ASP A 351 9.55 -7.31 -13.98
N ILE A 352 9.85 -6.85 -12.77
CA ILE A 352 10.73 -7.49 -11.80
C ILE A 352 9.90 -7.76 -10.56
N ARG A 353 9.63 -9.02 -10.27
CA ARG A 353 8.90 -9.45 -9.07
C ARG A 353 9.85 -10.12 -8.09
N GLY A 354 9.47 -10.28 -6.84
CA GLY A 354 10.26 -11.04 -5.87
C GLY A 354 9.89 -10.76 -4.43
N SER A 355 10.76 -11.20 -3.52
CA SER A 355 10.72 -10.85 -2.10
C SER A 355 12.07 -10.31 -1.68
N ALA A 356 12.07 -9.25 -0.88
CA ALA A 356 13.26 -8.70 -0.25
C ALA A 356 13.14 -8.80 1.27
N THR A 357 14.25 -8.94 1.97
CA THR A 357 14.32 -8.81 3.43
C THR A 357 15.09 -7.54 3.75
N VAL A 358 14.45 -6.57 4.39
CA VAL A 358 15.03 -5.27 4.68
C VAL A 358 15.29 -5.12 6.18
N VAL A 359 16.42 -4.55 6.54
CA VAL A 359 16.75 -4.11 7.90
C VAL A 359 16.79 -2.59 7.92
N TRP A 360 15.83 -1.99 8.62
CA TRP A 360 15.62 -0.55 8.71
C TRP A 360 15.02 -0.15 10.05
N ASP A 361 14.84 1.15 10.28
CA ASP A 361 14.20 1.65 11.49
C ASP A 361 12.66 1.57 11.36
N VAL A 362 12.00 1.19 12.46
CA VAL A 362 10.54 1.19 12.59
C VAL A 362 10.17 1.87 13.89
N ASP A 363 9.25 2.82 13.82
CA ASP A 363 8.74 3.49 15.02
C ASP A 363 7.86 2.56 15.83
N VAL A 364 8.34 2.20 17.02
CA VAL A 364 7.60 1.38 17.99
C VAL A 364 7.12 2.28 19.12
N GLU A 365 5.86 2.13 19.50
CA GLU A 365 5.33 2.85 20.66
C GLU A 365 5.88 2.27 21.96
N LYS A 366 6.56 3.11 22.73
CA LYS A 366 7.02 2.78 24.08
C LYS A 366 6.16 3.51 25.10
N VAL A 367 5.53 2.71 25.96
CA VAL A 367 4.70 3.22 27.05
C VAL A 367 5.49 3.17 28.33
N ILE A 368 5.93 4.34 28.80
CA ILE A 368 6.55 4.47 30.13
C ILE A 368 5.43 4.82 31.11
N ARG A 369 5.12 3.88 32.01
CA ARG A 369 4.17 4.10 33.10
C ARG A 369 4.90 4.63 34.32
N SER A 370 4.48 5.79 34.82
CA SER A 370 4.99 6.36 36.07
C SER A 370 3.81 6.81 36.93
N GLY A 371 3.59 6.12 38.05
CA GLY A 371 2.42 6.34 38.91
C GLY A 371 1.10 6.10 38.17
N SER A 372 0.20 7.09 38.19
CA SER A 372 -1.07 7.08 37.46
C SER A 372 -0.99 7.61 36.02
N GLY A 373 0.19 8.07 35.58
CA GLY A 373 0.41 8.61 34.24
C GLY A 373 1.06 7.60 33.29
N SER A 374 0.66 7.62 32.02
CA SER A 374 1.37 6.97 30.93
C SER A 374 1.91 8.03 29.96
N VAL A 375 3.21 7.98 29.70
CA VAL A 375 3.84 8.77 28.63
C VAL A 375 4.08 7.82 27.45
N HIS A 376 3.54 8.22 26.31
CA HIS A 376 3.66 7.49 25.05
C HIS A 376 4.69 8.22 24.20
N HIS A 377 5.76 7.53 23.83
CA HIS A 377 6.76 8.08 22.90
C HIS A 377 7.09 7.03 21.83
N ALA A 378 7.35 7.50 20.61
CA ALA A 378 7.78 6.66 19.52
C ALA A 378 9.31 6.54 19.57
N GLU A 379 9.81 5.30 19.59
CA GLU A 379 11.25 5.03 19.51
C GLU A 379 11.52 4.30 18.19
N ALA A 380 12.46 4.83 17.40
CA ALA A 380 12.91 4.21 16.16
C ALA A 380 13.79 2.99 16.49
N VAL A 381 13.27 1.79 16.28
CA VAL A 381 13.96 0.52 16.59
C VAL A 381 14.32 -0.20 15.30
N PRO A 382 15.55 -0.74 15.15
CA PRO A 382 15.91 -1.53 13.99
C PRO A 382 15.06 -2.80 13.92
N ALA A 383 14.37 -3.01 12.80
CA ALA A 383 13.51 -4.16 12.55
C ALA A 383 13.87 -4.83 11.23
N THR A 384 13.71 -6.15 11.18
CA THR A 384 13.82 -6.92 9.94
C THR A 384 12.43 -7.21 9.39
N GLN A 385 12.15 -6.78 8.17
CA GLN A 385 10.84 -6.95 7.53
C GLN A 385 10.98 -7.59 6.15
N THR A 386 10.03 -8.45 5.78
CA THR A 386 9.97 -9.01 4.42
C THR A 386 9.07 -8.13 3.57
N VAL A 387 9.57 -7.67 2.43
CA VAL A 387 8.81 -6.89 1.43
C VAL A 387 8.56 -7.78 0.21
N LEU A 388 7.30 -7.93 -0.18
CA LEU A 388 6.91 -8.52 -1.45
C LEU A 388 6.77 -7.42 -2.48
N PHE A 389 7.36 -7.60 -3.65
CA PHE A 389 7.36 -6.55 -4.67
C PHE A 389 7.11 -7.10 -6.08
N ARG A 390 6.55 -6.22 -6.90
CA ARG A 390 6.51 -6.27 -8.35
C ARG A 390 6.78 -4.85 -8.86
N LEU A 391 7.93 -4.66 -9.47
CA LEU A 391 8.36 -3.42 -10.08
C LEU A 391 8.11 -3.50 -11.58
N VAL A 392 7.32 -2.58 -12.12
CA VAL A 392 6.98 -2.52 -13.54
C VAL A 392 7.88 -1.50 -14.22
N ARG A 393 8.32 -1.82 -15.45
CA ARG A 393 9.14 -0.91 -16.24
C ARG A 393 8.34 0.32 -16.66
N GLU A 394 8.87 1.49 -16.35
CA GLU A 394 8.30 2.80 -16.68
C GLU A 394 9.31 3.63 -17.49
N ARG A 395 8.82 4.67 -18.18
CA ARG A 395 9.67 5.63 -18.90
C ARG A 395 9.81 6.90 -18.08
N SER A 396 11.03 7.41 -18.00
CA SER A 396 11.33 8.70 -17.41
C SER A 396 11.09 9.85 -18.39
N GLU A 397 11.23 11.09 -17.93
CA GLU A 397 11.02 12.32 -18.72
C GLU A 397 11.96 12.40 -19.93
N ASP A 398 13.21 11.96 -19.79
CA ASP A 398 14.21 11.95 -20.87
C ASP A 398 14.10 10.73 -21.83
N GLY A 399 13.14 9.83 -21.58
CA GLY A 399 12.94 8.61 -22.36
C GLY A 399 13.77 7.40 -21.89
N SER A 400 14.64 7.56 -20.89
CA SER A 400 15.23 6.44 -20.15
C SER A 400 14.14 5.62 -19.44
N PHE A 401 14.51 4.49 -18.85
CA PHE A 401 13.55 3.64 -18.15
C PHE A 401 14.05 3.34 -16.74
N TYR A 402 13.09 3.13 -15.85
CA TYR A 402 13.29 2.66 -14.49
C TYR A 402 12.22 1.62 -14.17
N TYR A 403 12.32 0.99 -13.01
CA TYR A 403 11.30 0.08 -12.50
C TYR A 403 10.68 0.66 -11.24
N SER A 404 9.36 0.57 -11.11
CA SER A 404 8.64 1.16 -9.99
C SER A 404 7.50 0.27 -9.52
N SER A 405 7.24 0.30 -8.21
CA SER A 405 6.09 -0.36 -7.60
C SER A 405 4.77 0.36 -7.85
N ARG A 406 4.77 1.59 -8.40
CA ARG A 406 3.54 2.39 -8.62
C ARG A 406 2.54 1.70 -9.54
N ARG A 407 2.99 1.24 -10.71
CA ARG A 407 2.20 0.39 -11.62
C ARG A 407 2.23 -1.10 -11.25
N GLY A 408 2.89 -1.45 -10.15
CA GLY A 408 3.01 -2.81 -9.64
C GLY A 408 2.52 -2.90 -8.19
N PHE A 409 3.37 -3.39 -7.29
CA PHE A 409 3.14 -3.31 -5.85
C PHE A 409 4.45 -3.43 -5.06
N ALA A 410 4.47 -2.90 -3.83
CA ALA A 410 5.47 -3.20 -2.81
C ALA A 410 4.73 -3.21 -1.45
N GLU A 411 4.78 -4.34 -0.76
CA GLU A 411 3.98 -4.56 0.46
C GLU A 411 4.80 -5.32 1.51
N ILE A 412 4.68 -4.90 2.77
CA ILE A 412 5.35 -5.58 3.88
C ILE A 412 4.57 -6.84 4.24
N ALA A 413 5.15 -8.00 3.99
CA ALA A 413 4.62 -9.31 4.32
C ALA A 413 4.84 -9.63 5.82
N ASN A 414 4.27 -8.85 6.74
CA ASN A 414 4.40 -9.12 8.18
C ASN A 414 3.07 -9.49 8.85
N LEU A 415 3.08 -10.63 9.54
CA LEU A 415 2.02 -11.13 10.44
C LEU A 415 1.98 -10.41 11.80
N ARG A 416 2.99 -9.58 12.09
CA ARG A 416 3.13 -8.77 13.30
C ARG A 416 3.72 -7.41 12.93
N GLN A 417 2.86 -6.41 12.73
CA GLN A 417 3.32 -5.02 12.75
C GLN A 417 3.47 -4.61 14.22
N SER A 418 4.72 -4.53 14.69
CA SER A 418 5.05 -3.85 15.96
C SER A 418 5.15 -2.33 15.80
N SER A 419 4.91 -1.83 14.60
CA SER A 419 4.91 -0.41 14.29
C SER A 419 3.74 0.28 15.00
N ARG A 420 3.97 1.49 15.48
CA ARG A 420 2.94 2.36 16.07
C ARG A 420 1.76 2.56 15.12
N GLU A 421 2.03 2.67 13.82
CA GLU A 421 1.03 2.80 12.76
C GLU A 421 1.29 1.83 11.60
N PRO A 422 0.26 1.43 10.83
CA PRO A 422 0.45 0.63 9.62
C PRO A 422 1.39 1.35 8.64
N LEU A 423 2.39 0.61 8.14
CA LEU A 423 3.38 1.12 7.19
C LEU A 423 3.08 0.66 5.77
N SER A 424 3.29 1.55 4.83
CA SER A 424 3.31 1.30 3.40
C SER A 424 4.69 1.58 2.82
N VAL A 425 4.99 0.94 1.70
CA VAL A 425 6.30 0.99 1.07
C VAL A 425 6.14 1.25 -0.42
N GLU A 426 6.96 2.17 -0.96
CA GLU A 426 7.17 2.28 -2.41
C GLU A 426 8.61 1.93 -2.74
N MET A 427 8.82 1.28 -3.88
CA MET A 427 10.14 0.86 -4.35
C MET A 427 10.37 1.36 -5.78
N ALA A 428 11.58 1.87 -6.04
CA ALA A 428 12.05 2.13 -7.39
C ALA A 428 13.46 1.59 -7.59
N LEU A 429 13.71 1.04 -8.77
CA LEU A 429 15.01 0.52 -9.18
C LEU A 429 15.43 1.23 -10.47
N SER A 430 16.65 1.75 -10.52
CA SER A 430 17.22 2.38 -11.71
C SER A 430 17.24 1.41 -12.91
N GLY A 431 17.21 1.93 -14.13
CA GLY A 431 17.17 1.11 -15.34
C GLY A 431 18.36 0.17 -15.54
N ASP A 432 19.51 0.50 -14.94
CA ASP A 432 20.73 -0.31 -14.90
C ASP A 432 20.78 -1.30 -13.72
N GLY A 433 19.77 -1.27 -12.83
CA GLY A 433 19.68 -2.15 -11.66
C GLY A 433 20.63 -1.81 -10.51
N ARG A 434 21.36 -0.68 -10.58
CA ARG A 434 22.40 -0.35 -9.60
C ARG A 434 21.89 0.35 -8.34
N HIS A 435 20.83 1.14 -8.46
CA HIS A 435 20.29 1.96 -7.37
C HIS A 435 18.86 1.53 -7.07
N LEU A 436 18.65 1.04 -5.85
CA LEU A 436 17.34 0.68 -5.33
C LEU A 436 16.94 1.68 -4.25
N PHE A 437 15.80 2.32 -4.44
CA PHE A 437 15.21 3.25 -3.49
C PHE A 437 13.96 2.63 -2.89
N VAL A 438 13.82 2.78 -1.57
CA VAL A 438 12.65 2.30 -0.83
C VAL A 438 12.13 3.42 0.05
N LEU A 439 10.91 3.88 -0.19
CA LEU A 439 10.22 4.84 0.67
C LEU A 439 9.38 4.08 1.69
N GLN A 440 9.58 4.39 2.96
CA GLN A 440 8.77 3.94 4.09
C GLN A 440 7.90 5.11 4.55
N HIS A 441 6.59 4.90 4.66
CA HIS A 441 5.66 5.92 5.15
C HIS A 441 4.43 5.30 5.83
N PRO A 442 3.72 6.04 6.69
CA PRO A 442 2.42 5.61 7.22
C PRO A 442 1.40 5.40 6.09
N SER A 443 0.64 4.30 6.14
CA SER A 443 -0.35 3.94 5.12
C SER A 443 -1.50 4.93 4.96
N ARG A 444 -1.68 5.86 5.90
CA ARG A 444 -2.69 6.93 5.81
C ARG A 444 -2.33 8.03 4.81
N PHE A 445 -1.07 8.10 4.37
CA PHE A 445 -0.60 9.11 3.43
C PHE A 445 -0.37 8.50 2.06
N GLU A 446 -0.74 9.25 1.02
CA GLU A 446 -0.42 8.91 -0.37
C GLU A 446 1.05 9.26 -0.67
N ALA A 447 1.80 8.32 -1.22
CA ALA A 447 3.21 8.50 -1.55
C ALA A 447 3.46 9.25 -2.87
N GLU A 448 2.44 9.43 -3.72
CA GLU A 448 2.58 10.17 -4.99
C GLU A 448 3.09 11.60 -4.80
N ALA A 449 2.69 12.25 -3.70
CA ALA A 449 3.08 13.62 -3.41
C ALA A 449 4.55 13.79 -2.99
N SER A 450 5.17 12.73 -2.47
CA SER A 450 6.52 12.77 -1.87
C SER A 450 7.55 12.01 -2.70
N PHE A 451 7.18 10.94 -3.40
CA PHE A 451 8.11 10.13 -4.19
C PHE A 451 8.22 10.68 -5.63
N ARG A 452 9.39 11.20 -6.00
CA ARG A 452 9.70 11.65 -7.36
C ARG A 452 11.02 11.03 -7.78
N LEU A 453 11.20 10.82 -9.08
CA LEU A 453 12.46 10.37 -9.65
C LEU A 453 13.09 11.52 -10.44
N SER A 454 14.41 11.48 -10.59
CA SER A 454 15.17 12.36 -11.48
C SER A 454 14.71 12.21 -12.94
N ARG A 455 15.05 13.18 -13.80
CA ARG A 455 14.67 13.18 -15.22
C ARG A 455 15.11 11.94 -15.98
N ASP A 456 16.22 11.35 -15.58
CA ASP A 456 16.81 10.12 -16.12
C ASP A 456 16.36 8.84 -15.38
N GLY A 457 15.43 8.95 -14.43
CA GLY A 457 14.90 7.84 -13.66
C GLY A 457 15.94 7.12 -12.79
N ARG A 458 17.14 7.69 -12.62
CA ARG A 458 18.26 7.05 -11.92
C ARG A 458 18.20 7.22 -10.41
N TYR A 459 17.69 8.35 -9.93
CA TYR A 459 17.71 8.74 -8.53
C TYR A 459 16.31 9.05 -8.00
N ALA A 460 16.00 8.60 -6.78
CA ALA A 460 14.84 9.11 -6.05
C ALA A 460 15.15 10.50 -5.48
N VAL A 461 14.26 11.44 -5.75
CA VAL A 461 14.34 12.84 -5.35
C VAL A 461 13.13 13.13 -4.45
N PRO A 462 13.22 12.85 -3.13
CA PRO A 462 12.20 13.19 -2.17
C PRO A 462 11.73 14.63 -2.27
N LYS A 463 10.45 14.86 -2.02
CA LYS A 463 9.91 16.19 -1.79
C LYS A 463 9.51 16.33 -0.32
N ALA A 464 9.85 17.46 0.29
CA ALA A 464 9.40 17.79 1.65
C ALA A 464 7.87 17.66 1.79
N SER A 465 7.42 16.82 2.72
CA SER A 465 6.02 16.81 3.15
C SER A 465 5.72 18.10 3.89
N ARG A 466 4.66 18.81 3.48
CA ARG A 466 4.24 20.05 4.15
C ARG A 466 3.60 19.80 5.51
N MET A 467 3.14 18.58 5.77
CA MET A 467 2.45 18.23 7.02
C MET A 467 3.42 17.60 8.03
N ASN A 468 4.11 16.53 7.62
CA ASN A 468 5.05 15.84 8.49
C ASN A 468 6.17 15.17 7.66
N PRO A 469 7.32 15.84 7.45
CA PRO A 469 8.45 15.31 6.70
C PRO A 469 9.11 14.11 7.36
N ASP A 470 9.13 14.06 8.69
CA ASP A 470 9.79 12.99 9.43
C ASP A 470 9.06 11.64 9.31
N ASP A 471 7.79 11.64 8.88
CA ASP A 471 7.01 10.42 8.60
C ASP A 471 7.44 9.74 7.29
N PHE A 472 8.24 10.39 6.43
CA PHE A 472 8.65 9.87 5.12
C PHE A 472 10.16 9.63 5.10
N VAL A 473 10.56 8.36 5.22
CA VAL A 473 11.96 7.96 5.23
C VAL A 473 12.30 7.21 3.96
N TYR A 474 13.34 7.66 3.26
CA TYR A 474 13.84 7.02 2.06
C TYR A 474 15.08 6.23 2.40
N TYR A 475 15.18 5.02 1.87
CA TYR A 475 16.35 4.18 1.96
C TYR A 475 16.93 4.00 0.57
N TRP A 476 18.23 4.19 0.44
CA TRP A 476 18.98 3.98 -0.79
C TRP A 476 19.93 2.82 -0.62
N PHE A 477 19.69 1.74 -1.35
CA PHE A 477 20.51 0.54 -1.38
C PHE A 477 21.24 0.42 -2.72
N ALA A 478 22.54 0.15 -2.65
CA ALA A 478 23.39 -0.05 -3.81
C ALA A 478 24.57 -0.96 -3.45
N ARG A 479 25.08 -1.73 -4.43
CA ARG A 479 26.25 -2.61 -4.20
C ARG A 479 27.50 -1.81 -3.83
N ASP A 480 27.76 -0.76 -4.60
CA ASP A 480 28.89 0.16 -4.42
C ASP A 480 28.36 1.60 -4.46
N LEU A 481 27.93 2.12 -3.31
CA LEU A 481 27.51 3.52 -3.18
C LEU A 481 28.75 4.43 -3.12
N ARG A 482 28.88 5.38 -4.05
CA ARG A 482 30.04 6.30 -4.10
C ARG A 482 29.61 7.73 -3.78
N LYS A 483 30.56 8.55 -3.30
CA LYS A 483 30.35 9.99 -3.06
C LYS A 483 29.79 10.72 -4.29
N ASN A 484 30.31 10.39 -5.47
CA ASN A 484 29.86 11.01 -6.72
C ASN A 484 28.40 10.68 -7.02
N ASP A 485 27.90 9.49 -6.68
CA ASP A 485 26.49 9.17 -6.87
C ASP A 485 25.60 10.08 -5.99
N VAL A 486 26.05 10.40 -4.77
CA VAL A 486 25.34 11.32 -3.86
C VAL A 486 25.29 12.73 -4.44
N PHE A 487 26.42 13.26 -4.92
CA PHE A 487 26.46 14.59 -5.53
C PHE A 487 25.63 14.67 -6.81
N ASP A 488 25.65 13.63 -7.64
CA ASP A 488 24.84 13.56 -8.85
C ASP A 488 23.33 13.50 -8.51
N MET A 489 22.95 12.78 -7.44
CA MET A 489 21.58 12.77 -6.92
C MET A 489 21.15 14.17 -6.41
N LEU A 490 22.02 14.89 -5.69
CA LEU A 490 21.74 16.25 -5.19
C LEU A 490 21.62 17.26 -6.33
N GLN A 491 22.47 17.15 -7.35
CA GLN A 491 22.37 17.97 -8.56
C GLN A 491 21.05 17.72 -9.29
N ALA A 492 20.66 16.45 -9.46
CA ALA A 492 19.38 16.08 -10.05
C ALA A 492 18.18 16.60 -9.22
N LYS A 493 18.29 16.64 -7.89
CA LYS A 493 17.29 17.28 -7.02
C LYS A 493 17.14 18.77 -7.36
N ASN A 494 18.26 19.46 -7.49
CA ASN A 494 18.33 20.90 -7.63
C ASN A 494 17.82 21.43 -8.97
N GLU A 495 17.76 20.59 -10.01
CA GLU A 495 17.06 20.92 -11.27
C GLU A 495 15.61 21.34 -11.05
N TYR A 496 14.95 20.75 -10.06
CA TYR A 496 13.56 21.03 -9.73
C TYR A 496 13.37 22.05 -8.62
N ALA A 497 14.43 22.40 -7.90
CA ALA A 497 14.36 23.35 -6.81
C ALA A 497 14.17 24.77 -7.36
N ALA A 498 13.43 25.58 -6.63
CA ALA A 498 13.23 26.99 -6.93
C ALA A 498 13.40 27.82 -5.64
N PHE A 499 13.71 29.11 -5.78
CA PHE A 499 13.87 30.02 -4.66
C PHE A 499 13.21 31.36 -4.98
N GLY A 500 12.65 32.00 -3.95
CA GLY A 500 12.13 33.36 -4.05
C GLY A 500 13.26 34.40 -4.00
N PRO A 501 12.96 35.70 -4.21
CA PRO A 501 13.96 36.76 -4.19
C PRO A 501 14.50 37.08 -2.79
N ASN A 502 13.83 36.60 -1.73
CA ASN A 502 14.14 36.93 -0.34
C ASN A 502 15.04 35.85 0.28
N ARG A 503 15.91 36.25 1.22
CA ARG A 503 16.73 35.33 2.04
C ARG A 503 17.56 34.31 1.24
N LEU A 504 18.19 34.77 0.14
CA LEU A 504 19.06 33.95 -0.71
C LEU A 504 20.38 33.52 -0.01
N ASP A 505 20.66 34.02 1.20
CA ASP A 505 21.76 33.56 2.08
C ASP A 505 21.68 32.06 2.35
N LEU A 506 20.50 31.56 2.73
CA LEU A 506 20.32 30.16 3.12
C LEU A 506 20.33 29.19 1.92
N PRO A 507 19.61 29.45 0.81
CA PRO A 507 19.75 28.67 -0.42
C PRO A 507 21.19 28.58 -0.93
N LEU A 508 21.95 29.68 -0.84
CA LEU A 508 23.33 29.70 -1.29
C LEU A 508 24.22 28.82 -0.39
N ALA A 509 24.06 28.91 0.93
CA ALA A 509 24.77 28.04 1.87
C ALA A 509 24.50 26.55 1.61
N VAL A 510 23.23 26.19 1.35
CA VAL A 510 22.85 24.82 0.99
C VAL A 510 23.46 24.40 -0.34
N ALA A 511 23.37 25.23 -1.38
CA ALA A 511 23.94 24.91 -2.70
C ALA A 511 25.46 24.73 -2.67
N LEU A 512 26.17 25.54 -1.87
CA LEU A 512 27.60 25.39 -1.61
C LEU A 512 27.90 24.05 -0.96
N GLN A 513 27.19 23.72 0.14
CA GLN A 513 27.36 22.45 0.86
C GLN A 513 27.07 21.24 -0.04
N GLU A 514 26.02 21.29 -0.85
CA GLU A 514 25.62 20.24 -1.80
C GLU A 514 26.57 20.09 -2.99
N ALA A 515 27.56 20.99 -3.12
CA ALA A 515 28.54 21.02 -4.19
C ALA A 515 27.94 21.07 -5.60
N ASP A 516 26.82 21.80 -5.75
CA ASP A 516 26.13 22.00 -7.03
C ASP A 516 26.44 23.39 -7.60
N GLY A 517 27.42 23.46 -8.49
CA GLY A 517 27.85 24.72 -9.09
C GLY A 517 26.79 25.38 -9.97
N ALA A 518 25.87 24.61 -10.58
CA ALA A 518 24.79 25.18 -11.39
C ALA A 518 23.79 25.95 -10.52
N MET A 519 23.42 25.36 -9.38
CA MET A 519 22.58 26.04 -8.38
C MET A 519 23.27 27.29 -7.81
N VAL A 520 24.56 27.20 -7.46
CA VAL A 520 25.34 28.34 -6.96
C VAL A 520 25.34 29.50 -7.96
N VAL A 521 25.68 29.24 -9.22
CA VAL A 521 25.67 30.26 -10.28
C VAL A 521 24.28 30.86 -10.48
N ARG A 522 23.22 30.03 -10.44
CA ARG A 522 21.84 30.49 -10.56
C ARG A 522 21.44 31.46 -9.44
N ILE A 523 21.84 31.17 -8.20
CA ILE A 523 21.57 32.04 -7.04
C ILE A 523 22.39 33.33 -7.12
N LEU A 524 23.69 33.25 -7.43
CA LEU A 524 24.57 34.42 -7.60
C LEU A 524 24.08 35.36 -8.71
N ASN A 525 23.61 34.82 -9.83
CA ASN A 525 23.02 35.61 -10.91
C ASN A 525 21.72 36.31 -10.46
N SER A 526 20.88 35.64 -9.67
CA SER A 526 19.68 36.24 -9.08
C SER A 526 20.02 37.39 -8.11
N LEU A 527 21.06 37.22 -7.29
CA LEU A 527 21.56 38.27 -6.40
C LEU A 527 22.09 39.47 -7.19
N LYS A 528 22.89 39.22 -8.22
CA LYS A 528 23.42 40.26 -9.11
C LYS A 528 22.30 41.03 -9.81
N ALA A 529 21.28 40.33 -10.33
CA ALA A 529 20.11 40.94 -10.96
C ALA A 529 19.28 41.78 -9.98
N SER A 530 19.33 41.46 -8.69
CA SER A 530 18.66 42.20 -7.61
C SER A 530 19.48 43.41 -7.12
N GLY A 531 20.64 43.69 -7.73
CA GLY A 531 21.50 44.84 -7.38
C GLY A 531 22.45 44.58 -6.21
N VAL A 532 22.64 43.33 -5.78
CA VAL A 532 23.60 42.98 -4.72
C VAL A 532 25.02 43.10 -5.24
N LYS A 533 25.90 43.77 -4.49
CA LYS A 533 27.33 43.85 -4.80
C LYS A 533 28.01 42.54 -4.39
N LEU A 534 28.51 41.81 -5.38
CA LEU A 534 29.12 40.51 -5.21
C LEU A 534 30.66 40.59 -5.23
N THR A 535 31.29 40.09 -4.19
CA THR A 535 32.73 39.82 -4.12
C THR A 535 32.93 38.31 -4.08
N VAL A 536 32.81 37.68 -5.25
CA VAL A 536 32.88 36.22 -5.42
C VAL A 536 33.76 35.88 -6.62
N PRO A 537 34.47 34.74 -6.63
CA PRO A 537 35.24 34.32 -7.79
C PRO A 537 34.36 34.14 -9.02
N ASN A 538 34.82 34.63 -10.17
CA ASN A 538 34.13 34.46 -11.43
C ASN A 538 34.43 33.07 -12.01
N MET A 539 33.68 32.07 -11.55
CA MET A 539 33.79 30.68 -11.97
C MET A 539 32.53 30.24 -12.73
N THR A 540 32.71 29.40 -13.73
CA THR A 540 31.64 28.69 -14.43
C THR A 540 30.97 27.65 -13.54
N GLU A 541 29.80 27.14 -13.94
CA GLU A 541 29.08 26.08 -13.22
C GLU A 541 29.95 24.84 -12.99
N ARG A 542 30.77 24.49 -14.00
CA ARG A 542 31.69 23.36 -13.93
C ARG A 542 32.85 23.61 -12.97
N GLU A 543 33.48 24.79 -13.04
CA GLU A 543 34.59 25.15 -12.13
C GLU A 543 34.11 25.22 -10.67
N TRP A 544 32.91 25.75 -10.42
CA TRP A 544 32.29 25.71 -9.10
C TRP A 544 32.08 24.27 -8.62
N THR A 545 31.52 23.40 -9.47
CA THR A 545 31.27 22.00 -9.11
C THR A 545 32.58 21.26 -8.80
N GLU A 546 33.60 21.40 -9.66
CA GLU A 546 34.92 20.78 -9.47
C GLU A 546 35.56 21.27 -8.16
N ARG A 547 35.54 22.58 -7.89
CA ARG A 547 36.11 23.14 -6.66
C ARG A 547 35.35 22.69 -5.40
N LEU A 548 34.02 22.74 -5.41
CA LEU A 548 33.22 22.37 -4.24
C LEU A 548 33.29 20.88 -3.95
N ARG A 549 33.24 20.01 -4.99
CA ARG A 549 33.45 18.57 -4.82
C ARG A 549 34.89 18.28 -4.34
N GLY A 550 35.88 19.06 -4.78
CA GLY A 550 37.26 19.00 -4.30
C GLY A 550 37.41 19.24 -2.79
N GLN A 551 36.53 20.05 -2.16
CA GLN A 551 36.52 20.22 -0.69
C GLN A 551 36.18 18.94 0.09
N TYR A 552 35.67 17.90 -0.61
CA TYR A 552 35.38 16.58 -0.04
C TYR A 552 36.40 15.51 -0.48
N GLU A 553 37.50 15.89 -1.13
CA GLU A 553 38.57 14.95 -1.48
C GLU A 553 39.20 14.37 -0.20
N GLY A 554 39.52 13.07 -0.18
CA GLY A 554 40.05 12.39 1.02
C GLY A 554 39.02 12.04 2.11
N ALA A 555 37.83 12.67 2.16
CA ALA A 555 36.77 12.29 3.09
C ALA A 555 36.11 10.97 2.68
N GLU A 556 35.76 10.10 3.63
CA GLU A 556 35.01 8.87 3.34
C GLU A 556 33.53 9.17 3.03
N LEU A 557 32.79 8.20 2.48
CA LEU A 557 31.37 8.39 2.14
C LEU A 557 30.54 8.82 3.36
N PHE A 558 30.66 8.11 4.49
CA PHE A 558 29.85 8.41 5.68
C PHE A 558 30.21 9.76 6.31
N GLU A 559 31.48 10.17 6.25
CA GLU A 559 31.91 11.50 6.66
C GLU A 559 31.31 12.57 5.74
N THR A 560 31.33 12.34 4.42
CA THR A 560 30.69 13.23 3.44
C THR A 560 29.19 13.39 3.71
N LEU A 561 28.49 12.29 4.02
CA LEU A 561 27.06 12.32 4.36
C LEU A 561 26.77 13.08 5.66
N ASP A 562 27.66 13.04 6.66
CA ASP A 562 27.51 13.82 7.90
C ASP A 562 27.55 15.34 7.63
N TYR A 563 28.50 15.79 6.80
CA TYR A 563 28.57 17.18 6.34
C TYR A 563 27.33 17.56 5.52
N LEU A 564 26.93 16.73 4.56
CA LEU A 564 25.75 16.99 3.74
C LEU A 564 24.44 17.02 4.54
N SER A 565 24.35 16.27 5.64
CA SER A 565 23.18 16.26 6.53
C SER A 565 22.91 17.63 7.18
N LYS A 566 23.91 18.52 7.22
CA LYS A 566 23.74 19.88 7.73
C LYS A 566 22.72 20.69 6.92
N THR A 567 22.57 20.37 5.63
CA THR A 567 21.57 20.98 4.74
C THR A 567 20.14 20.69 5.18
N GLY A 568 19.88 19.48 5.69
CA GLY A 568 18.57 19.04 6.18
C GLY A 568 18.24 19.53 7.60
N GLY A 569 19.21 20.00 8.37
CA GLY A 569 19.01 20.35 9.78
C GLY A 569 18.24 21.66 10.03
N GLN A 570 17.57 21.73 11.17
CA GLN A 570 17.08 22.99 11.73
C GLN A 570 18.20 23.72 12.45
N LEU A 571 18.29 25.05 12.25
CA LEU A 571 19.25 25.93 12.91
C LEU A 571 20.70 25.49 12.68
N THR A 572 21.00 24.83 11.55
CA THR A 572 22.37 24.44 11.22
C THR A 572 23.19 25.61 10.70
N TYR A 573 22.55 26.49 9.92
CA TYR A 573 23.14 27.70 9.38
C TYR A 573 22.68 28.89 10.22
N VAL A 574 23.31 29.08 11.39
CA VAL A 574 23.05 30.25 12.25
C VAL A 574 24.05 31.34 11.92
N PRO A 575 23.61 32.48 11.35
CA PRO A 575 24.52 33.58 11.08
C PRO A 575 24.91 34.29 12.37
N ALA A 576 26.20 34.60 12.50
CA ALA A 576 26.73 35.45 13.56
C ALA A 576 26.68 36.92 13.10
N LYS A 577 26.03 37.78 13.89
CA LYS A 577 26.03 39.23 13.65
C LYS A 577 27.45 39.75 13.86
N LEU A 578 27.99 40.46 12.87
CA LEU A 578 29.26 41.15 13.01
C LEU A 578 29.04 42.47 13.73
N PRO A 579 29.94 42.87 14.66
CA PRO A 579 29.85 44.19 15.25
C PRO A 579 29.92 45.22 14.14
N SER A 580 28.93 46.11 14.08
CA SER A 580 29.01 47.31 13.26
C SER A 580 30.30 48.02 13.64
N SER A 581 31.12 48.37 12.64
CA SER A 581 32.34 49.16 12.81
C SER A 581 31.98 50.50 13.45
N GLY A 582 31.91 50.53 14.78
CA GLY A 582 31.34 51.63 15.56
C GLY A 582 31.09 51.35 17.04
N ASP A 583 30.65 50.15 17.45
CA ASP A 583 30.30 49.93 18.87
C ASP A 583 30.85 48.63 19.45
N GLY A 584 31.77 48.80 20.42
CA GLY A 584 32.28 47.74 21.26
C GLY A 584 31.31 47.45 22.40
N SER A 585 30.41 46.48 22.22
CA SER A 585 29.89 45.71 23.36
C SER A 585 29.46 44.31 22.92
N GLY A 586 30.00 43.31 23.60
CA GLY A 586 29.69 41.90 23.35
C GLY A 586 28.25 41.57 23.73
N GLY A 587 27.52 40.95 22.80
CA GLY A 587 26.16 40.46 23.02
C GLY A 587 25.99 39.06 22.44
N LYS A 588 25.39 38.17 23.23
CA LYS A 588 25.24 36.73 23.02
C LYS A 588 24.50 36.36 21.72
N ALA A 589 24.83 35.18 21.21
CA ALA A 589 24.17 34.53 20.07
C ALA A 589 22.68 34.28 20.35
N SER A 590 21.82 35.04 19.70
CA SER A 590 20.39 34.77 19.56
C SER A 590 20.02 34.88 18.08
N VAL A 591 19.20 33.95 17.61
CA VAL A 591 18.70 33.88 16.22
C VAL A 591 18.02 35.21 15.87
N PRO A 592 18.56 36.02 14.94
CA PRO A 592 18.00 37.33 14.68
C PRO A 592 16.81 37.21 13.73
N LYS A 593 15.66 37.68 14.20
CA LYS A 593 14.57 38.17 13.34
C LYS A 593 14.97 39.60 12.96
N PRO A 594 15.02 39.98 11.67
CA PRO A 594 15.31 41.37 11.30
C PRO A 594 14.26 42.27 11.95
N GLU A 595 14.68 43.14 12.88
CA GLU A 595 13.82 44.21 13.38
C GLU A 595 13.62 45.21 12.24
N ALA A 596 12.36 45.49 11.90
CA ALA A 596 11.98 46.21 10.70
C ALA A 596 12.26 47.74 10.75
N ASP A 597 12.94 48.23 11.79
CA ASP A 597 13.01 49.66 12.13
C ASP A 597 14.43 50.24 12.26
N SER A 598 15.50 49.49 11.96
CA SER A 598 16.85 50.06 11.90
C SER A 598 17.27 50.40 10.46
N ASP A 599 17.43 51.68 10.15
CA ASP A 599 18.00 52.16 8.86
C ASP A 599 19.50 51.83 8.71
N ALA A 600 20.14 51.30 9.74
CA ALA A 600 21.53 50.92 9.72
C ALA A 600 21.73 49.56 9.02
N PRO A 601 22.69 49.44 8.07
CA PRO A 601 23.03 48.17 7.47
C PRO A 601 23.62 47.21 8.52
N GLU A 602 23.14 45.96 8.53
CA GLU A 602 23.61 44.93 9.43
C GLU A 602 24.44 43.88 8.68
N SER A 603 25.66 43.63 9.14
CA SER A 603 26.56 42.64 8.54
C SER A 603 26.55 41.33 9.33
N TYR A 604 26.63 40.23 8.60
CA TYR A 604 26.53 38.87 9.11
C TYR A 604 27.64 37.99 8.55
N ARG A 605 28.04 37.00 9.35
CA ARG A 605 28.94 35.91 8.96
C ARG A 605 28.22 34.59 9.08
N LEU A 606 28.29 33.77 8.02
CA LEU A 606 27.80 32.40 8.01
C LEU A 606 28.91 31.47 7.50
N ASP A 607 29.24 30.45 8.27
CA ASP A 607 30.27 29.47 7.90
C ASP A 607 29.59 28.18 7.41
N VAL A 608 29.89 27.76 6.18
CA VAL A 608 29.42 26.53 5.55
C VAL A 608 30.48 25.44 5.77
N PRO A 609 30.21 24.39 6.56
CA PRO A 609 31.24 23.44 7.00
C PRO A 609 31.67 22.46 5.90
N PHE A 610 32.98 22.29 5.68
CA PHE A 610 33.54 21.22 4.84
C PHE A 610 34.64 20.46 5.59
N PRO A 611 35.03 19.24 5.15
CA PRO A 611 36.11 18.47 5.75
C PRO A 611 37.42 19.26 5.94
N HIS A 612 37.79 20.09 4.96
CA HIS A 612 39.05 20.82 4.95
C HIS A 612 38.94 22.30 5.35
N GLY A 613 37.87 22.66 6.05
CA GLY A 613 37.62 24.02 6.54
C GLY A 613 36.38 24.65 5.92
N PRO A 614 35.73 25.60 6.61
CA PRO A 614 34.48 26.17 6.14
C PRO A 614 34.68 27.16 4.99
N ILE A 615 33.68 27.23 4.11
CA ILE A 615 33.50 28.39 3.22
C ILE A 615 32.75 29.46 4.01
N THR A 616 33.35 30.65 4.15
CA THR A 616 32.76 31.75 4.91
C THR A 616 32.00 32.69 3.96
N MET A 617 30.72 32.90 4.27
CA MET A 617 29.87 33.90 3.63
C MET A 617 29.78 35.13 4.53
N LEU A 618 30.14 36.30 4.00
CA LEU A 618 29.93 37.58 4.66
C LEU A 618 28.89 38.35 3.85
N TYR A 619 27.82 38.81 4.50
CA TYR A 619 26.77 39.53 3.79
C TYR A 619 26.15 40.63 4.65
N THR A 620 25.62 41.66 3.98
CA THR A 620 25.02 42.83 4.62
C THR A 620 23.56 42.95 4.21
N PHE A 621 22.68 43.18 5.18
CA PHE A 621 21.26 43.45 4.97
C PHE A 621 20.94 44.92 5.27
N ASN A 622 20.09 45.53 4.44
CA ASN A 622 19.46 46.83 4.69
C ASN A 622 17.96 46.70 4.36
N GLN A 623 17.08 47.12 5.29
CA GLN A 623 15.62 47.04 5.12
C GLN A 623 15.14 45.66 4.61
N ASN A 624 15.68 44.59 5.19
CA ASN A 624 15.38 43.19 4.85
C ASN A 624 15.77 42.75 3.42
N ARG A 625 16.63 43.51 2.74
CA ARG A 625 17.24 43.16 1.45
C ARG A 625 18.76 43.03 1.58
N MET A 626 19.33 41.99 0.96
CA MET A 626 20.78 41.84 0.91
C MET A 626 21.36 42.92 -0.02
N THR A 627 22.43 43.60 0.40
CA THR A 627 23.08 44.66 -0.38
C THR A 627 24.49 44.28 -0.81
N GLU A 628 25.21 43.52 0.01
CA GLU A 628 26.56 43.03 -0.28
C GLU A 628 26.70 41.56 0.11
N LEU A 629 27.49 40.80 -0.68
CA LEU A 629 27.88 39.42 -0.40
C LEU A 629 29.35 39.21 -0.80
N GLU A 630 30.15 38.67 0.10
CA GLU A 630 31.52 38.22 -0.10
C GLU A 630 31.61 36.72 0.23
N LEU A 631 32.19 35.93 -0.69
CA LEU A 631 32.49 34.51 -0.45
C LEU A 631 34.00 34.34 -0.28
N ARG A 632 34.41 33.90 0.91
CA ARG A 632 35.80 33.53 1.20
C ARG A 632 35.95 32.03 1.10
N LEU A 633 36.63 31.60 0.03
CA LEU A 633 36.96 30.20 -0.18
C LEU A 633 38.24 29.87 0.59
N SER A 634 38.29 28.70 1.22
CA SER A 634 39.54 28.17 1.78
C SER A 634 40.52 27.89 0.63
N ASP A 635 41.76 28.32 0.76
CA ASP A 635 42.83 28.00 -0.18
C ASP A 635 43.31 26.57 0.07
N HIS A 636 43.21 25.72 -0.96
CA HIS A 636 43.83 24.40 -1.06
C HIS A 636 44.56 24.30 -2.38
#